data_AF-A0A087HMT0-F1
#
_entry.id   AF-A0A087HMT0-F1
#
_cell.length_a   1.000
_cell.length_b   1.000
_cell.length_c   1.000
_cell.angle_alpha   90.00
_cell.angle_beta   90.00
_cell.angle_gamma   90.00
#
_symmetry.space_group_name_H-M   'P 1'
#
loop_
_entity.id
_entity.type
_entity.pdbx_description
1 polymer ?
#
loop_
_entity_poly.entity_id
_entity_poly.type
_entity_poly.pdbx_seq_one_letter_code
_entity_poly.pdbx_strand_id
1 'polypeptide(L)'
;MSSTKIQVRGQPLPRVPARNHRMIINSVVRGVSTKRHHCVSNVLSCKSGPSLDFVPTRTNESQVLRGDSNGRFGRFGGMFVPETLMSRLRDLEDEFTFVLGDHKFQEELTTALRDYVGRETPLYFAERLTEHYKNLARTTVGRDGQTGGPEIYLKREDLSHCGSHKINNALAQAMIARRLGCSRVVAATGAGQHGVATAAACAKLSLECTVFMGTNDIEKQASNVLSMKLLGAQVISVEGTFKDASSEAIRNWVENLYSTYYLSGTVVGPHPCPIMVREFQSMIGKETRRQANQLWGGKPDVLVACVGSGSNALGLFHEFVGDKDVRLVGVEAAGLGLDSGKHSATLAVGDIGVYHGAMSYLLQDDQGQILIPHSVGVGLEYPGVGPEISFLKETGRAEFHTATDQEAVQACMLLSRLEGIIPALEASHALAFLDKLVPTLCDGAKVVVNCSGRGDKDLETLIQRGILPSSK
;
A
#
# COMPACT_ATOMS: atom_id res chain seq x y z
N MET A 1 -4.15 14.31 46.23
CA MET A 1 -3.22 15.44 46.06
C MET A 1 -3.32 15.91 44.61
N SER A 2 -3.65 17.19 44.43
CA SER A 2 -3.99 17.84 43.17
C SER A 2 -2.84 17.80 42.16
N SER A 3 -3.06 17.30 40.94
CA SER A 3 -2.12 17.47 39.82
C SER A 3 -2.67 18.52 38.85
N THR A 4 -1.95 19.64 38.80
CA THR A 4 -2.24 20.80 37.97
C THR A 4 -1.99 20.45 36.50
N LYS A 5 -3.04 20.40 35.68
CA LYS A 5 -2.92 20.32 34.22
C LYS A 5 -2.50 21.68 33.67
N ILE A 6 -1.29 21.76 33.09
CA ILE A 6 -0.83 22.92 32.34
C ILE A 6 -1.28 22.73 30.88
N GLN A 7 -2.19 23.60 30.43
CA GLN A 7 -2.78 23.58 29.10
C GLN A 7 -2.10 24.67 28.25
N VAL A 8 -1.38 24.27 27.18
CA VAL A 8 -0.84 25.22 26.19
C VAL A 8 -1.92 25.42 25.12
N ARG A 9 -2.47 26.64 25.05
CA ARG A 9 -3.42 27.07 24.01
C ARG A 9 -2.69 27.21 22.66
N GLY A 10 -3.07 26.40 21.67
CA GLY A 10 -2.73 26.66 20.27
C GLY A 10 -3.58 27.81 19.72
N GLN A 11 -2.93 28.80 19.09
CA GLN A 11 -3.64 29.84 18.33
C GLN A 11 -4.07 29.31 16.96
N PRO A 12 -5.28 29.62 16.47
CA PRO A 12 -5.69 29.29 15.11
C PRO A 12 -4.96 30.18 14.09
N LEU A 13 -4.41 29.56 13.04
CA LEU A 13 -3.85 30.27 11.88
C LEU A 13 -4.99 30.89 11.05
N PRO A 14 -4.81 32.11 10.51
CA PRO A 14 -5.85 32.79 9.73
C PRO A 14 -6.06 32.11 8.37
N ARG A 15 -7.34 31.89 8.02
CA ARG A 15 -7.77 31.41 6.70
C ARG A 15 -7.48 32.46 5.63
N VAL A 16 -6.74 32.09 4.58
CA VAL A 16 -6.54 32.91 3.38
C VAL A 16 -7.68 32.61 2.39
N PRO A 17 -8.42 33.63 1.89
CA PRO A 17 -9.48 33.41 0.92
C PRO A 17 -8.95 33.12 -0.49
N ALA A 18 -9.61 32.18 -1.17
CA ALA A 18 -9.30 31.77 -2.54
C ALA A 18 -9.44 32.94 -3.53
N ARG A 19 -8.36 33.25 -4.27
CA ARG A 19 -8.42 34.17 -5.42
C ARG A 19 -8.67 33.39 -6.71
N ASN A 20 -9.83 33.63 -7.29
CA ASN A 20 -10.16 33.28 -8.67
C ASN A 20 -9.27 34.07 -9.65
N HIS A 21 -8.43 33.40 -10.42
CA HIS A 21 -7.82 33.96 -11.62
C HIS A 21 -8.20 33.13 -12.84
N ARG A 22 -9.20 33.63 -13.58
CA ARG A 22 -9.39 33.36 -15.01
C ARG A 22 -8.20 33.98 -15.74
N MET A 23 -7.33 33.17 -16.34
CA MET A 23 -6.46 33.63 -17.42
C MET A 23 -7.07 33.27 -18.77
N ILE A 24 -7.36 34.33 -19.51
CA ILE A 24 -7.69 34.32 -20.93
C ILE A 24 -6.36 34.13 -21.68
N ILE A 25 -6.22 33.06 -22.45
CA ILE A 25 -5.11 32.88 -23.39
C ILE A 25 -5.61 33.23 -24.78
N ASN A 26 -5.16 34.38 -25.30
CA ASN A 26 -5.35 34.78 -26.68
C ASN A 26 -4.43 33.97 -27.60
N SER A 27 -5.01 33.55 -28.72
CA SER A 27 -4.40 32.91 -29.86
C SER A 27 -3.42 33.84 -30.58
N VAL A 28 -2.25 33.32 -30.96
CA VAL A 28 -1.46 33.86 -32.07
C VAL A 28 -1.02 32.69 -32.96
N VAL A 29 -1.62 32.66 -34.14
CA VAL A 29 -1.24 31.82 -35.28
C VAL A 29 -0.04 32.45 -35.97
N ARG A 30 1.03 31.68 -36.18
CA ARG A 30 1.92 31.82 -37.33
C ARG A 30 2.40 30.45 -37.77
N GLY A 31 2.00 30.04 -38.98
CA GLY A 31 2.57 28.89 -39.67
C GLY A 31 3.93 29.22 -40.28
N VAL A 32 4.67 28.18 -40.68
CA VAL A 32 4.97 27.85 -42.08
C VAL A 32 6.03 26.72 -42.16
N SER A 33 5.70 25.72 -42.99
CA SER A 33 6.54 24.88 -43.86
C SER A 33 7.47 23.76 -43.35
N THR A 34 6.95 22.54 -43.57
CA THR A 34 7.48 21.38 -44.32
C THR A 34 9.00 21.10 -44.44
N LYS A 35 9.37 19.84 -44.15
CA LYS A 35 9.99 18.92 -45.12
C LYS A 35 9.92 17.46 -44.64
N ARG A 36 9.56 16.57 -45.58
CA ARG A 36 9.55 15.10 -45.48
C ARG A 36 10.93 14.55 -45.86
N HIS A 37 11.35 13.44 -45.27
CA HIS A 37 12.12 12.41 -45.97
C HIS A 37 11.66 11.00 -45.59
N HIS A 38 11.71 10.12 -46.58
CA HIS A 38 11.25 8.74 -46.63
C HIS A 38 12.45 7.79 -46.80
N CYS A 39 12.16 6.50 -46.61
CA CYS A 39 12.91 5.30 -47.03
C CYS A 39 14.12 4.82 -46.20
N VAL A 40 14.44 3.52 -46.07
CA VAL A 40 13.77 2.19 -46.12
C VAL A 40 14.90 1.14 -45.97
N SER A 41 14.64 0.11 -45.14
CA SER A 41 15.12 -1.30 -45.12
C SER A 41 16.59 -1.74 -45.32
N ASN A 42 17.00 -2.69 -44.44
CA ASN A 42 17.65 -4.02 -44.65
C ASN A 42 18.90 -4.21 -43.75
N VAL A 43 19.35 -5.38 -43.24
CA VAL A 43 18.96 -6.81 -43.14
C VAL A 43 20.11 -7.44 -42.29
N LEU A 44 19.76 -8.39 -41.39
CA LEU A 44 20.52 -9.52 -40.80
C LEU A 44 21.98 -9.38 -40.29
N SER A 45 22.20 -9.76 -39.02
CA SER A 45 23.20 -10.78 -38.63
C SER A 45 23.06 -11.20 -37.15
N CYS A 46 22.97 -12.52 -36.92
CA CYS A 46 22.97 -13.17 -35.61
C CYS A 46 24.41 -13.30 -35.04
N LYS A 47 24.59 -13.09 -33.72
CA LYS A 47 25.12 -14.08 -32.74
C LYS A 47 25.52 -13.45 -31.38
N SER A 48 25.22 -14.22 -30.33
CA SER A 48 25.93 -14.42 -29.03
C SER A 48 25.90 -13.37 -27.91
N GLY A 49 25.33 -13.81 -26.76
CA GLY A 49 25.74 -13.44 -25.39
C GLY A 49 24.70 -12.64 -24.58
N PRO A 50 24.32 -13.06 -23.34
CA PRO A 50 23.49 -12.22 -22.49
C PRO A 50 24.38 -11.16 -21.83
N SER A 51 24.35 -9.93 -22.36
CA SER A 51 24.98 -8.78 -21.71
C SER A 51 24.13 -8.34 -20.52
N LEU A 52 24.62 -8.63 -19.32
CA LEU A 52 24.35 -7.86 -18.11
C LEU A 52 24.89 -6.45 -18.34
N ASP A 53 24.06 -5.52 -18.80
CA ASP A 53 24.29 -4.07 -18.67
C ASP A 53 23.05 -3.34 -19.19
N PHE A 54 22.16 -2.96 -18.28
CA PHE A 54 21.24 -1.85 -18.51
C PHE A 54 20.89 -1.24 -17.16
N VAL A 55 21.72 -0.32 -16.69
CA VAL A 55 21.36 0.63 -15.63
C VAL A 55 20.52 1.71 -16.30
N PRO A 56 19.19 1.82 -16.05
CA PRO A 56 18.40 2.87 -16.65
C PRO A 56 18.88 4.20 -16.09
N THR A 57 19.27 5.09 -17.00
CA THR A 57 19.69 6.46 -16.67
C THR A 57 18.52 7.17 -15.98
N ARG A 58 18.70 7.52 -14.70
CA ARG A 58 17.69 8.23 -13.89
C ARG A 58 17.34 9.56 -14.56
N THR A 59 16.09 9.73 -14.97
CA THR A 59 15.55 11.02 -15.41
C THR A 59 15.33 11.97 -14.23
N ASN A 60 15.34 13.27 -14.51
CA ASN A 60 15.15 14.38 -13.55
C ASN A 60 13.83 14.33 -12.75
N GLU A 61 12.88 13.45 -13.11
CA GLU A 61 11.62 13.22 -12.37
C GLU A 61 11.82 12.42 -11.07
N SER A 62 12.99 11.80 -10.88
CA SER A 62 13.35 11.02 -9.68
C SER A 62 13.38 11.83 -8.37
N GLN A 63 13.42 13.16 -8.43
CA GLN A 63 13.32 14.03 -7.25
C GLN A 63 11.90 14.10 -6.66
N VAL A 64 10.84 13.92 -7.46
CA VAL A 64 9.45 13.93 -6.98
C VAL A 64 9.14 12.69 -6.12
N LEU A 65 9.92 11.62 -6.30
CA LEU A 65 9.66 10.29 -5.75
C LEU A 65 10.38 9.97 -4.43
N ARG A 66 11.38 10.78 -4.05
CA ARG A 66 12.22 10.52 -2.87
C ARG A 66 11.84 11.31 -1.62
N GLY A 67 10.90 12.25 -1.74
CA GLY A 67 10.69 13.28 -0.71
C GLY A 67 11.85 14.28 -0.67
N ASP A 68 11.65 15.40 0.04
CA ASP A 68 12.73 16.34 0.32
C ASP A 68 13.71 15.79 1.36
N SER A 69 14.78 16.53 1.67
CA SER A 69 15.78 16.15 2.67
C SER A 69 15.24 16.02 4.10
N ASN A 70 13.99 16.43 4.35
CA ASN A 70 13.31 16.26 5.63
C ASN A 70 12.27 15.12 5.58
N GLY A 71 12.29 14.29 4.54
CA GLY A 71 11.33 13.21 4.36
C GLY A 71 9.91 13.68 4.07
N ARG A 72 9.77 14.82 3.39
CA ARG A 72 8.45 15.37 3.03
C ARG A 72 8.12 15.21 1.56
N PHE A 73 6.85 14.91 1.28
CA PHE A 73 6.24 14.94 -0.04
C PHE A 73 5.30 16.15 -0.11
N GLY A 74 5.80 17.26 -0.68
CA GLY A 74 5.12 18.54 -0.54
C GLY A 74 4.99 18.93 0.93
N ARG A 75 3.76 19.05 1.44
CA ARG A 75 3.49 19.36 2.85
C ARG A 75 3.45 18.12 3.77
N PHE A 76 3.35 16.92 3.21
CA PHE A 76 3.12 15.69 3.95
C PHE A 76 4.43 15.02 4.36
N GLY A 77 4.44 14.23 5.44
CA GLY A 77 5.62 13.50 5.93
C GLY A 77 6.27 14.19 7.12
N GLY A 78 7.60 14.20 7.16
CA GLY A 78 8.38 14.78 8.25
C GLY A 78 8.56 13.85 9.47
N MET A 79 9.10 14.43 10.54
CA MET A 79 9.41 13.74 11.81
C MET A 79 8.77 14.47 12.98
N PHE A 80 7.51 14.14 13.28
CA PHE A 80 6.75 14.71 14.38
C PHE A 80 6.79 13.80 15.61
N VAL A 81 7.99 13.58 16.14
CA VAL A 81 8.26 12.65 17.25
C VAL A 81 8.97 13.37 18.41
N PRO A 82 8.94 12.79 19.63
CA PRO A 82 9.78 13.27 20.73
C PRO A 82 11.26 13.26 20.38
N GLU A 83 12.02 14.21 20.92
CA GLU A 83 13.48 14.35 20.68
C GLU A 83 14.25 13.06 20.99
N THR A 84 13.78 12.27 21.96
CA THR A 84 14.38 10.98 22.34
C THR A 84 14.44 9.96 21.20
N LEU A 85 13.59 10.09 20.17
CA LEU A 85 13.59 9.21 18.99
C LEU A 85 14.46 9.75 17.83
N MET A 86 14.89 11.01 17.87
CA MET A 86 15.55 11.66 16.75
C MET A 86 16.91 11.05 16.41
N SER A 87 17.67 10.58 17.40
CA SER A 87 18.95 9.90 17.15
C SER A 87 18.72 8.55 16.48
N ARG A 88 17.78 7.75 16.99
CA ARG A 88 17.50 6.42 16.42
C ARG A 88 16.89 6.44 15.03
N LEU A 89 16.06 7.44 14.72
CA LEU A 89 15.55 7.62 13.36
C LEU A 89 16.66 8.04 12.38
N ARG A 90 17.65 8.82 12.83
CA ARG A 90 18.84 9.15 12.03
C ARG A 90 19.72 7.93 11.77
N ASP A 91 19.99 7.12 12.80
CA ASP A 91 20.73 5.87 12.62
C ASP A 91 20.03 4.93 11.62
N LEU A 92 18.70 4.87 11.69
CA LEU A 92 17.89 4.12 10.73
C LEU A 92 17.97 4.70 9.31
N GLU A 93 17.92 6.02 9.17
CA GLU A 93 18.03 6.71 7.87
C GLU A 93 19.40 6.47 7.23
N ASP A 94 20.46 6.57 8.00
CA ASP A 94 21.83 6.35 7.55
C ASP A 94 22.02 4.90 7.08
N GLU A 95 21.60 3.93 7.88
CA GLU A 95 21.67 2.51 7.51
C GLU A 95 20.78 2.21 6.30
N PHE A 96 19.55 2.72 6.28
CA PHE A 96 18.65 2.56 5.14
C PHE A 96 19.28 3.11 3.85
N THR A 97 19.84 4.32 3.90
CA THR A 97 20.50 4.97 2.75
C THR A 97 21.70 4.16 2.30
N PHE A 98 22.49 3.61 3.24
CA PHE A 98 23.62 2.76 2.95
C PHE A 98 23.20 1.46 2.25
N VAL A 99 22.20 0.74 2.77
CA VAL A 99 21.80 -0.57 2.23
C VAL A 99 21.18 -0.49 0.83
N LEU A 100 20.68 0.67 0.41
CA LEU A 100 20.22 0.89 -0.97
C LEU A 100 21.37 0.79 -1.99
N GLY A 101 22.62 1.06 -1.58
CA GLY A 101 23.82 0.96 -2.42
C GLY A 101 24.71 -0.26 -2.12
N ASP A 102 24.49 -0.95 -1.00
CA ASP A 102 25.29 -2.11 -0.59
C ASP A 102 24.94 -3.35 -1.43
N HIS A 103 25.82 -3.73 -2.37
CA HIS A 103 25.65 -4.91 -3.22
C HIS A 103 25.41 -6.19 -2.41
N LYS A 104 26.11 -6.37 -1.28
CA LYS A 104 25.98 -7.57 -0.47
C LYS A 104 24.58 -7.66 0.15
N PHE A 105 24.09 -6.55 0.69
CA PHE A 105 22.72 -6.49 1.21
C PHE A 105 21.69 -6.77 0.11
N GLN A 106 21.85 -6.15 -1.06
CA GLN A 106 20.92 -6.33 -2.19
C GLN A 106 20.91 -7.78 -2.69
N GLU A 107 22.08 -8.44 -2.74
CA GLU A 107 22.20 -9.86 -3.11
C GLU A 107 21.53 -10.77 -2.07
N GLU A 108 21.79 -10.54 -0.78
CA GLU A 108 21.15 -11.29 0.31
C GLU A 108 19.62 -11.11 0.30
N LEU A 109 19.14 -9.88 0.11
CA LEU A 109 17.72 -9.57 0.06
C LEU A 109 17.07 -10.20 -1.17
N THR A 110 17.68 -10.06 -2.35
CA THR A 110 17.19 -10.66 -3.60
C THR A 110 17.09 -12.18 -3.48
N THR A 111 18.12 -12.81 -2.92
CA THR A 111 18.13 -14.26 -2.66
C THR A 111 17.01 -14.65 -1.72
N ALA A 112 16.82 -13.92 -0.61
CA ALA A 112 15.77 -14.22 0.35
C ALA A 112 14.35 -13.97 -0.23
N LEU A 113 14.17 -12.94 -1.04
CA LEU A 113 12.91 -12.68 -1.73
C LEU A 113 12.58 -13.82 -2.73
N ARG A 114 13.56 -14.29 -3.49
CA ARG A 114 13.37 -15.40 -4.44
C ARG A 114 13.10 -16.71 -3.71
N ASP A 115 14.01 -17.12 -2.83
CA ASP A 115 14.05 -18.49 -2.30
C ASP A 115 13.18 -18.69 -1.06
N TYR A 116 12.93 -17.64 -0.28
CA TYR A 116 12.14 -17.72 0.95
C TYR A 116 10.75 -17.09 0.80
N VAL A 117 10.64 -15.93 0.13
CA VAL A 117 9.33 -15.31 -0.11
C VAL A 117 8.59 -15.93 -1.29
N GLY A 118 9.32 -16.44 -2.29
CA GLY A 118 8.75 -17.02 -3.51
C GLY A 118 8.52 -15.98 -4.61
N ARG A 119 9.33 -14.91 -4.63
CA ARG A 119 9.24 -13.88 -5.68
C ARG A 119 9.90 -14.36 -6.99
N GLU A 120 9.45 -13.87 -8.14
CA GLU A 120 8.35 -12.92 -8.34
C GLU A 120 6.96 -13.54 -8.25
N THR A 121 5.96 -12.73 -7.88
CA THR A 121 4.56 -13.19 -7.89
C THR A 121 3.97 -13.09 -9.29
N PRO A 122 3.08 -14.00 -9.71
CA PRO A 122 2.47 -13.95 -11.03
C PRO A 122 1.63 -12.69 -11.30
N LEU A 123 1.61 -12.26 -12.57
CA LEU A 123 0.59 -11.37 -13.13
C LEU A 123 -0.42 -12.21 -13.88
N TYR A 124 -1.52 -12.55 -13.19
CA TYR A 124 -2.50 -13.55 -13.63
C TYR A 124 -3.63 -12.92 -14.44
N PHE A 125 -3.89 -13.41 -15.65
CA PHE A 125 -5.07 -13.01 -16.42
C PHE A 125 -6.33 -13.68 -15.86
N ALA A 126 -7.24 -12.88 -15.29
CA ALA A 126 -8.49 -13.36 -14.71
C ALA A 126 -9.56 -13.46 -15.81
N GLU A 127 -9.50 -14.55 -16.59
CA GLU A 127 -10.33 -14.75 -17.78
C GLU A 127 -11.82 -14.73 -17.46
N ARG A 128 -12.27 -15.44 -16.43
CA ARG A 128 -13.70 -15.55 -16.11
C ARG A 128 -14.25 -14.27 -15.50
N LEU A 129 -13.44 -13.54 -14.73
CA LEU A 129 -13.76 -12.22 -14.24
C LEU A 129 -13.82 -11.20 -15.37
N THR A 130 -12.87 -11.26 -16.31
CA THR A 130 -12.87 -10.44 -17.53
C THR A 130 -14.15 -10.65 -18.33
N GLU A 131 -14.52 -11.92 -18.59
CA GLU A 131 -15.75 -12.21 -19.33
C GLU A 131 -17.01 -11.82 -18.56
N HIS A 132 -17.03 -11.94 -17.23
CA HIS A 132 -18.13 -11.43 -16.41
C HIS A 132 -18.38 -9.94 -16.66
N TYR A 133 -17.33 -9.12 -16.59
CA TYR A 133 -17.46 -7.68 -16.79
C TYR A 133 -17.72 -7.28 -18.25
N LYS A 134 -17.12 -7.98 -19.23
CA LYS A 134 -17.44 -7.77 -20.65
C LYS A 134 -18.91 -8.05 -20.94
N ASN A 135 -19.49 -9.07 -20.32
CA ASN A 135 -20.91 -9.40 -20.50
C ASN A 135 -21.83 -8.35 -19.86
N LEU A 136 -21.47 -7.78 -18.71
CA LEU A 136 -22.19 -6.65 -18.10
C LEU A 136 -22.08 -5.37 -18.94
N ALA A 137 -20.92 -5.10 -19.54
CA ALA A 137 -20.73 -3.95 -20.41
C ALA A 137 -21.54 -4.08 -21.73
N ARG A 138 -21.74 -5.29 -22.25
CA ARG A 138 -22.56 -5.54 -23.45
C ARG A 138 -24.05 -5.30 -23.26
N THR A 139 -24.56 -5.46 -22.04
CA THR A 139 -25.99 -5.22 -21.73
C THR A 139 -26.30 -3.75 -21.47
N THR A 140 -25.27 -2.92 -21.29
CA THR A 140 -25.39 -1.46 -21.18
C THR A 140 -24.92 -0.84 -22.50
N VAL A 141 -25.85 -0.30 -23.30
CA VAL A 141 -25.51 0.32 -24.59
C VAL A 141 -24.54 1.49 -24.35
N GLY A 142 -23.25 1.26 -24.58
CA GLY A 142 -22.22 2.30 -24.57
C GLY A 142 -22.45 3.28 -25.72
N ARG A 143 -22.13 4.56 -25.48
CA ARG A 143 -22.37 5.69 -26.39
C ARG A 143 -21.75 5.57 -27.80
N ASP A 144 -20.83 4.62 -28.00
CA ASP A 144 -19.98 4.55 -29.19
C ASP A 144 -20.12 3.25 -30.00
N GLY A 145 -21.08 2.37 -29.66
CA GLY A 145 -21.36 1.15 -30.45
C GLY A 145 -20.27 0.08 -30.46
N GLN A 146 -19.20 0.24 -29.67
CA GLN A 146 -18.16 -0.78 -29.51
C GLN A 146 -18.60 -1.84 -28.49
N THR A 147 -18.63 -3.10 -28.93
CA THR A 147 -18.91 -4.26 -28.07
C THR A 147 -17.61 -4.86 -27.57
N GLY A 148 -17.25 -4.57 -26.32
CA GLY A 148 -16.02 -5.07 -25.72
C GLY A 148 -15.76 -4.42 -24.36
N GLY A 149 -14.80 -4.92 -23.61
CA GLY A 149 -14.52 -4.47 -22.24
C GLY A 149 -13.07 -4.72 -21.87
N PRO A 150 -12.60 -4.20 -20.72
CA PRO A 150 -11.21 -4.29 -20.32
C PRO A 150 -10.80 -5.75 -20.08
N GLU A 151 -9.51 -6.00 -20.13
CA GLU A 151 -8.87 -7.23 -19.65
C GLU A 151 -8.37 -7.02 -18.23
N ILE A 152 -8.74 -7.92 -17.33
CA ILE A 152 -8.45 -7.81 -15.90
C ILE A 152 -7.33 -8.79 -15.54
N TYR A 153 -6.28 -8.24 -14.95
CA TYR A 153 -5.13 -8.97 -14.43
C TYR A 153 -5.02 -8.79 -12.92
N LEU A 154 -4.59 -9.83 -12.23
CA LEU A 154 -4.34 -9.82 -10.79
C LEU A 154 -2.83 -9.91 -10.55
N LYS A 155 -2.28 -8.95 -9.82
CA LYS A 155 -0.93 -9.06 -9.25
C LYS A 155 -1.03 -9.90 -7.97
N ARG A 156 -0.48 -11.13 -7.99
CA ARG A 156 -0.77 -12.20 -7.03
C ARG A 156 0.08 -12.16 -5.75
N GLU A 157 0.04 -11.04 -5.02
CA GLU A 157 0.73 -10.93 -3.73
C GLU A 157 0.14 -11.86 -2.64
N ASP A 158 -1.06 -12.40 -2.86
CA ASP A 158 -1.67 -13.47 -2.07
C ASP A 158 -0.85 -14.78 -2.06
N LEU A 159 0.01 -14.99 -3.07
CA LEU A 159 0.88 -16.16 -3.19
C LEU A 159 2.25 -15.98 -2.52
N SER A 160 2.57 -14.79 -2.03
CA SER A 160 3.82 -14.57 -1.27
C SER A 160 3.81 -15.40 0.01
N HIS A 161 4.98 -15.83 0.48
CA HIS A 161 5.10 -16.47 1.80
C HIS A 161 4.42 -15.64 2.90
N CYS A 162 3.83 -16.32 3.88
CA CYS A 162 2.90 -15.75 4.87
C CYS A 162 1.55 -15.24 4.32
N GLY A 163 1.34 -15.21 3.01
CA GLY A 163 0.04 -14.97 2.36
C GLY A 163 -0.30 -13.52 2.08
N SER A 164 0.66 -12.59 2.12
CA SER A 164 0.44 -11.19 1.74
C SER A 164 1.73 -10.44 1.40
N HIS A 165 1.58 -9.27 0.78
CA HIS A 165 2.67 -8.33 0.47
C HIS A 165 3.50 -7.88 1.69
N LYS A 166 3.03 -8.09 2.93
CA LYS A 166 3.71 -7.59 4.15
C LYS A 166 5.09 -8.22 4.36
N ILE A 167 5.30 -9.45 3.89
CA ILE A 167 6.58 -10.16 4.05
C ILE A 167 7.74 -9.47 3.35
N ASN A 168 7.50 -8.79 2.23
CA ASN A 168 8.53 -8.05 1.47
C ASN A 168 9.25 -7.05 2.38
N ASN A 169 8.45 -6.24 3.07
CA ASN A 169 8.91 -5.21 4.00
C ASN A 169 9.47 -5.80 5.29
N ALA A 170 8.79 -6.78 5.88
CA ALA A 170 9.20 -7.37 7.15
C ALA A 170 10.58 -8.03 7.06
N LEU A 171 10.85 -8.74 5.97
CA LEU A 171 12.14 -9.38 5.74
C LEU A 171 13.28 -8.36 5.61
N ALA A 172 13.09 -7.34 4.76
CA ALA A 172 14.11 -6.31 4.56
C ALA A 172 14.42 -5.51 5.83
N GLN A 173 13.38 -5.11 6.58
CA GLN A 173 13.58 -4.39 7.84
C GLN A 173 14.20 -5.27 8.93
N ALA A 174 13.86 -6.55 9.03
CA ALA A 174 14.51 -7.45 9.99
C ALA A 174 16.00 -7.66 9.65
N MET A 175 16.37 -7.66 8.36
CA MET A 175 17.78 -7.65 7.94
C MET A 175 18.49 -6.36 8.37
N ILE A 176 17.83 -5.20 8.24
CA ILE A 176 18.34 -3.91 8.75
C ILE A 176 18.50 -3.96 10.28
N ALA A 177 17.50 -4.44 11.01
CA ALA A 177 17.55 -4.55 12.46
C ALA A 177 18.78 -5.34 12.94
N ARG A 178 19.06 -6.48 12.28
CA ARG A 178 20.26 -7.29 12.54
C ARG A 178 21.56 -6.53 12.28
N ARG A 179 21.61 -5.70 11.23
CA ARG A 179 22.80 -4.90 10.87
C ARG A 179 23.03 -3.74 11.82
N LEU A 180 21.95 -3.13 12.33
CA LEU A 180 21.98 -2.15 13.40
C LEU A 180 22.39 -2.76 14.76
N GLY A 181 22.62 -4.07 14.84
CA GLY A 181 23.01 -4.76 16.06
C GLY A 181 21.86 -5.00 17.03
N CYS A 182 20.61 -4.83 16.60
CA CYS A 182 19.45 -5.14 17.42
C CYS A 182 19.27 -6.66 17.53
N SER A 183 19.05 -7.14 18.76
CA SER A 183 18.75 -8.55 19.04
C SER A 183 17.25 -8.84 19.09
N ARG A 184 16.44 -7.78 19.20
CA ARG A 184 14.98 -7.86 19.39
C ARG A 184 14.24 -6.93 18.44
N VAL A 185 13.09 -7.40 17.98
CA VAL A 185 12.14 -6.66 17.15
C VAL A 185 10.80 -6.57 17.87
N VAL A 186 10.21 -5.38 17.82
CA VAL A 186 8.84 -5.13 18.27
C VAL A 186 7.98 -4.64 17.11
N ALA A 187 6.73 -5.07 17.07
CA ALA A 187 5.75 -4.64 16.08
C ALA A 187 4.35 -4.56 16.70
N ALA A 188 3.45 -3.80 16.05
CA ALA A 188 2.03 -3.80 16.38
C ALA A 188 1.22 -4.28 15.17
N THR A 189 0.12 -4.99 15.42
CA THR A 189 -0.73 -5.53 14.34
C THR A 189 -2.22 -5.45 14.71
N GLY A 190 -3.07 -5.19 13.70
CA GLY A 190 -4.53 -5.31 13.80
C GLY A 190 -4.97 -6.65 13.19
N ALA A 191 -5.09 -6.72 11.87
CA ALA A 191 -5.45 -7.94 11.13
C ALA A 191 -4.51 -9.15 11.30
N GLY A 192 -3.40 -9.03 12.04
CA GLY A 192 -2.44 -10.11 12.29
C GLY A 192 -1.40 -10.35 11.19
N GLN A 193 -1.68 -10.01 9.92
CA GLN A 193 -0.78 -10.27 8.79
C GLN A 193 0.62 -9.64 8.94
N HIS A 194 0.70 -8.40 9.44
CA HIS A 194 2.00 -7.76 9.72
C HIS A 194 2.77 -8.48 10.82
N GLY A 195 2.06 -8.90 11.88
CA GLY A 195 2.64 -9.65 12.98
C GLY A 195 3.18 -11.01 12.54
N VAL A 196 2.44 -11.75 11.70
CA VAL A 196 2.88 -13.03 11.12
C VAL A 196 4.12 -12.85 10.25
N ALA A 197 4.12 -11.85 9.36
CA ALA A 197 5.27 -11.54 8.51
C ALA A 197 6.52 -11.17 9.35
N THR A 198 6.33 -10.37 10.40
CA THR A 198 7.40 -9.96 11.32
C THR A 198 7.94 -11.17 12.09
N ALA A 199 7.07 -12.02 12.64
CA ALA A 199 7.45 -13.24 13.33
C ALA A 199 8.25 -14.18 12.43
N ALA A 200 7.82 -14.38 11.18
CA ALA A 200 8.51 -15.24 10.22
C ALA A 200 9.91 -14.69 9.86
N ALA A 201 10.01 -13.39 9.60
CA ALA A 201 11.29 -12.74 9.32
C ALA A 201 12.26 -12.82 10.51
N CYS A 202 11.78 -12.58 11.73
CA CYS A 202 12.58 -12.67 12.95
C CYS A 202 13.05 -14.10 13.22
N ALA A 203 12.16 -15.10 13.08
CA ALA A 203 12.51 -16.50 13.22
C ALA A 203 13.62 -16.92 12.24
N LYS A 204 13.52 -16.50 10.97
CA LYS A 204 14.54 -16.76 9.93
C LYS A 204 15.90 -16.14 10.27
N LEU A 205 15.91 -14.99 10.93
CA LEU A 205 17.12 -14.20 11.19
C LEU A 205 17.62 -14.33 12.64
N SER A 206 17.00 -15.22 13.43
CA SER A 206 17.33 -15.45 14.85
C SER A 206 17.22 -14.17 15.70
N LEU A 207 16.17 -13.39 15.47
CA LEU A 207 15.82 -12.21 16.27
C LEU A 207 14.67 -12.54 17.22
N GLU A 208 14.71 -12.03 18.44
CA GLU A 208 13.56 -12.08 19.35
C GLU A 208 12.42 -11.23 18.78
N CYS A 209 11.19 -11.72 18.83
CA CYS A 209 10.04 -11.02 18.27
C CYS A 209 8.93 -10.85 19.32
N THR A 210 8.52 -9.60 19.54
CA THR A 210 7.34 -9.27 20.35
C THR A 210 6.32 -8.53 19.48
N VAL A 211 5.10 -9.06 19.39
CA VAL A 211 4.00 -8.43 18.65
C VAL A 211 2.91 -7.99 19.61
N PHE A 212 2.56 -6.71 19.57
CA PHE A 212 1.46 -6.11 20.32
C PHE A 212 0.19 -6.15 19.47
N MET A 213 -0.92 -6.59 20.07
CA MET A 213 -2.21 -6.73 19.39
C MET A 213 -3.35 -6.39 20.33
N GLY A 214 -4.36 -5.66 19.84
CA GLY A 214 -5.52 -5.27 20.62
C GLY A 214 -6.35 -6.50 21.01
N THR A 215 -6.94 -6.50 22.22
CA THR A 215 -7.81 -7.59 22.70
C THR A 215 -8.92 -7.92 21.70
N ASN A 216 -9.55 -6.89 21.13
CA ASN A 216 -10.64 -7.03 20.17
C ASN A 216 -10.18 -7.66 18.84
N ASP A 217 -8.90 -7.46 18.48
CA ASP A 217 -8.35 -8.00 17.24
C ASP A 217 -7.85 -9.44 17.44
N ILE A 218 -7.34 -9.78 18.62
CA ILE A 218 -6.92 -11.15 18.99
C ILE A 218 -8.08 -12.13 18.82
N GLU A 219 -9.27 -11.78 19.29
CA GLU A 219 -10.47 -12.62 19.17
C GLU A 219 -10.86 -12.82 17.70
N LYS A 220 -10.88 -11.74 16.91
CA LYS A 220 -11.26 -11.79 15.48
C LYS A 220 -10.25 -12.49 14.58
N GLN A 221 -8.98 -12.58 15.01
CA GLN A 221 -7.86 -13.02 14.17
C GLN A 221 -7.06 -14.16 14.83
N ALA A 222 -7.76 -15.10 15.45
CA ALA A 222 -7.17 -16.19 16.22
C ALA A 222 -6.15 -17.02 15.41
N SER A 223 -6.41 -17.28 14.13
CA SER A 223 -5.50 -18.03 13.24
C SER A 223 -4.14 -17.36 13.07
N ASN A 224 -4.10 -16.03 12.94
CA ASN A 224 -2.87 -15.26 12.85
C ASN A 224 -2.12 -15.21 14.19
N VAL A 225 -2.85 -15.14 15.31
CA VAL A 225 -2.24 -15.20 16.66
C VAL A 225 -1.54 -16.55 16.89
N LEU A 226 -2.19 -17.65 16.52
CA LEU A 226 -1.59 -18.98 16.60
C LEU A 226 -0.37 -19.10 15.69
N SER A 227 -0.44 -18.56 14.47
CA SER A 227 0.69 -18.54 13.53
C SER A 227 1.90 -17.78 14.10
N MET A 228 1.69 -16.61 14.71
CA MET A 228 2.76 -15.84 15.35
C MET A 228 3.43 -16.62 16.49
N LYS A 229 2.63 -17.26 17.35
CA LYS A 229 3.16 -18.08 18.46
C LYS A 229 3.93 -19.30 17.96
N LEU A 230 3.45 -19.96 16.91
CA LEU A 230 4.13 -21.10 16.28
C LEU A 230 5.50 -20.69 15.71
N LEU A 231 5.60 -19.47 15.18
CA LEU A 231 6.85 -18.88 14.68
C LEU A 231 7.79 -18.41 15.81
N GLY A 232 7.41 -18.60 17.07
CA GLY A 232 8.23 -18.25 18.24
C GLY A 232 8.10 -16.79 18.70
N ALA A 233 7.17 -16.02 18.14
CA ALA A 233 6.93 -14.65 18.60
C ALA A 233 6.10 -14.62 19.88
N GLN A 234 6.46 -13.71 20.78
CA GLN A 234 5.61 -13.37 21.92
C GLN A 234 4.49 -12.44 21.45
N VAL A 235 3.23 -12.83 21.69
CA VAL A 235 2.07 -11.97 21.40
C VAL A 235 1.56 -11.35 22.70
N ILE A 236 1.66 -10.04 22.81
CA ILE A 236 1.20 -9.26 23.97
C ILE A 236 -0.16 -8.65 23.65
N SER A 237 -1.15 -9.01 24.48
CA SER A 237 -2.49 -8.45 24.42
C SER A 237 -2.50 -7.05 25.04
N VAL A 238 -3.06 -6.08 24.33
CA VAL A 238 -3.25 -4.71 24.80
C VAL A 238 -4.74 -4.41 24.84
N GLU A 239 -5.25 -3.90 25.97
CA GLU A 239 -6.66 -3.52 26.06
C GLU A 239 -6.99 -2.44 25.02
N GLY A 240 -8.00 -2.70 24.21
CA GLY A 240 -8.48 -1.75 23.19
C GLY A 240 -8.22 -2.21 21.75
N THR A 241 -7.76 -1.27 20.93
CA THR A 241 -7.70 -1.35 19.46
C THR A 241 -6.25 -1.38 18.94
N PHE A 242 -6.08 -1.48 17.63
CA PHE A 242 -4.78 -1.31 16.97
C PHE A 242 -4.03 -0.02 17.39
N LYS A 243 -4.74 1.09 17.64
CA LYS A 243 -4.12 2.34 18.12
C LYS A 243 -3.40 2.13 19.45
N ASP A 244 -4.03 1.41 20.37
CA ASP A 244 -3.51 1.16 21.71
C ASP A 244 -2.30 0.21 21.64
N ALA A 245 -2.41 -0.86 20.84
CA ALA A 245 -1.31 -1.77 20.55
C ALA A 245 -0.10 -1.07 19.89
N SER A 246 -0.34 -0.16 18.94
CA SER A 246 0.71 0.63 18.30
C SER A 246 1.40 1.58 19.27
N SER A 247 0.63 2.20 20.17
CA SER A 247 1.17 3.09 21.20
C SER A 247 2.06 2.32 22.18
N GLU A 248 1.63 1.10 22.57
CA GLU A 248 2.40 0.25 23.47
C GLU A 248 3.68 -0.29 22.83
N ALA A 249 3.64 -0.69 21.56
CA ALA A 249 4.84 -1.10 20.83
C ALA A 249 5.89 0.01 20.75
N ILE A 250 5.45 1.26 20.51
CA ILE A 250 6.35 2.42 20.49
C ILE A 250 6.91 2.69 21.90
N ARG A 251 6.09 2.61 22.95
CA ARG A 251 6.58 2.73 24.34
C ARG A 251 7.65 1.70 24.66
N ASN A 252 7.42 0.43 24.32
CA ASN A 252 8.39 -0.64 24.56
C ASN A 252 9.69 -0.46 23.75
N TRP A 253 9.59 0.09 22.54
CA TRP A 253 10.76 0.46 21.77
C TRP A 253 11.56 1.58 22.44
N VAL A 254 10.88 2.61 22.95
CA VAL A 254 11.51 3.74 23.66
C VAL A 254 12.23 3.31 24.93
N GLU A 255 11.77 2.27 25.62
CA GLU A 255 12.44 1.73 26.81
C GLU A 255 13.79 1.06 26.49
N ASN A 256 13.93 0.47 25.30
CA ASN A 256 15.09 -0.33 24.90
C ASN A 256 15.62 0.08 23.52
N LEU A 257 15.73 1.40 23.29
CA LEU A 257 16.05 2.00 21.99
C LEU A 257 17.29 1.44 21.30
N TYR A 258 18.26 0.94 22.07
CA TYR A 258 19.53 0.51 21.52
C TYR A 258 19.57 -0.96 21.07
N SER A 259 18.87 -1.84 21.78
CA SER A 259 18.82 -3.27 21.51
C SER A 259 17.57 -3.71 20.74
N THR A 260 16.56 -2.85 20.66
CA THR A 260 15.25 -3.16 20.08
C THR A 260 14.97 -2.32 18.83
N TYR A 261 14.44 -2.97 17.80
CA TYR A 261 14.01 -2.36 16.55
C TYR A 261 12.49 -2.34 16.44
N TYR A 262 11.89 -1.17 16.19
CA TYR A 262 10.46 -1.09 15.86
C TYR A 262 10.24 -1.32 14.36
N LEU A 263 9.61 -2.44 14.02
CA LEU A 263 9.37 -2.81 12.63
C LEU A 263 8.05 -2.21 12.13
N SER A 264 8.17 -1.10 11.39
CA SER A 264 7.02 -0.41 10.79
C SER A 264 6.36 -1.29 9.73
N GLY A 265 5.06 -1.52 9.88
CA GLY A 265 4.30 -2.40 8.98
C GLY A 265 3.70 -1.74 7.75
N THR A 266 3.88 -0.44 7.58
CA THR A 266 3.26 0.29 6.48
C THR A 266 3.93 1.65 6.23
N VAL A 267 3.48 2.35 5.21
CA VAL A 267 4.03 3.61 4.70
C VAL A 267 3.58 4.84 5.52
N VAL A 268 3.39 4.66 6.82
CA VAL A 268 3.10 5.74 7.79
C VAL A 268 4.25 5.81 8.79
N GLY A 269 4.20 6.77 9.69
CA GLY A 269 5.28 6.99 10.65
C GLY A 269 6.18 8.15 10.26
N PRO A 270 7.10 8.54 11.16
CA PRO A 270 8.11 9.55 10.85
C PRO A 270 9.05 9.05 9.76
N HIS A 271 9.65 9.98 9.02
CA HIS A 271 10.84 9.68 8.20
C HIS A 271 11.92 8.95 9.03
N PRO A 272 12.60 7.92 8.48
CA PRO A 272 12.57 7.41 7.10
C PRO A 272 11.52 6.31 6.81
N CYS A 273 10.68 5.96 7.78
CA CYS A 273 9.82 4.77 7.69
C CYS A 273 8.91 4.72 6.44
N PRO A 274 8.18 5.79 6.04
CA PRO A 274 7.33 5.76 4.85
C PRO A 274 8.09 5.42 3.57
N ILE A 275 9.23 6.07 3.35
CA ILE A 275 10.10 5.91 2.18
C ILE A 275 10.69 4.50 2.16
N MET A 276 11.22 4.05 3.31
CA MET A 276 11.80 2.73 3.45
C MET A 276 10.79 1.62 3.13
N VAL A 277 9.59 1.68 3.71
CA VAL A 277 8.56 0.67 3.46
C VAL A 277 8.13 0.70 1.99
N ARG A 278 8.02 1.88 1.38
CA ARG A 278 7.69 2.03 -0.05
C ARG A 278 8.76 1.44 -0.95
N GLU A 279 10.05 1.66 -0.67
CA GLU A 279 11.15 1.02 -1.40
C GLU A 279 11.05 -0.52 -1.33
N PHE A 280 10.84 -1.07 -0.14
CA PHE A 280 10.73 -2.53 0.05
C PHE A 280 9.42 -3.13 -0.46
N GLN A 281 8.45 -2.32 -0.87
CA GLN A 281 7.25 -2.78 -1.58
C GLN A 281 7.33 -2.51 -3.08
N SER A 282 8.27 -1.67 -3.55
CA SER A 282 8.37 -1.23 -4.96
C SER A 282 8.62 -2.36 -5.94
N MET A 283 9.08 -3.53 -5.48
CA MET A 283 9.23 -4.69 -6.37
C MET A 283 7.91 -5.14 -6.98
N ILE A 284 6.77 -4.89 -6.32
CA ILE A 284 5.44 -5.24 -6.83
C ILE A 284 5.23 -4.55 -8.18
N GLY A 285 5.42 -3.22 -8.23
CA GLY A 285 5.31 -2.43 -9.46
C GLY A 285 6.38 -2.78 -10.50
N LYS A 286 7.64 -2.99 -10.08
CA LYS A 286 8.75 -3.38 -10.98
C LYS A 286 8.47 -4.70 -11.69
N GLU A 287 8.01 -5.69 -10.95
CA GLU A 287 7.59 -6.98 -11.51
C GLU A 287 6.38 -6.80 -12.42
N THR A 288 5.36 -6.05 -12.01
CA THR A 288 4.19 -5.77 -12.83
C THR A 288 4.59 -5.12 -14.17
N ARG A 289 5.49 -4.12 -14.18
CA ARG A 289 5.97 -3.51 -15.43
C ARG A 289 6.66 -4.53 -16.34
N ARG A 290 7.56 -5.33 -15.76
CA ARG A 290 8.31 -6.35 -16.51
C ARG A 290 7.36 -7.39 -17.10
N GLN A 291 6.40 -7.87 -16.31
CA GLN A 291 5.40 -8.87 -16.70
C GLN A 291 4.42 -8.32 -17.75
N ALA A 292 3.94 -7.09 -17.59
CA ALA A 292 3.10 -6.38 -18.56
C ALA A 292 3.78 -6.26 -19.92
N ASN A 293 5.06 -5.85 -19.93
CA ASN A 293 5.83 -5.75 -21.16
C ASN A 293 6.04 -7.12 -21.82
N GLN A 294 6.19 -8.19 -21.04
CA GLN A 294 6.29 -9.55 -21.58
C GLN A 294 4.97 -10.09 -22.15
N LEU A 295 3.85 -9.78 -21.51
CA LEU A 295 2.53 -10.30 -21.89
C LEU A 295 1.92 -9.56 -23.07
N TRP A 296 2.07 -8.23 -23.13
CA TRP A 296 1.43 -7.40 -24.17
C TRP A 296 2.31 -6.28 -24.73
N GLY A 297 3.62 -6.27 -24.45
CA GLY A 297 4.56 -5.32 -25.06
C GLY A 297 4.41 -3.87 -24.58
N GLY A 298 3.76 -3.64 -23.44
CA GLY A 298 3.49 -2.29 -22.95
C GLY A 298 3.29 -2.20 -21.44
N LYS A 299 2.61 -1.13 -21.03
CA LYS A 299 2.21 -0.87 -19.63
C LYS A 299 0.70 -1.09 -19.45
N PRO A 300 0.23 -1.27 -18.20
CA PRO A 300 -1.19 -1.26 -17.90
C PRO A 300 -1.83 0.11 -18.19
N ASP A 301 -3.13 0.15 -18.49
CA ASP A 301 -3.88 1.41 -18.57
C ASP A 301 -4.32 1.88 -17.18
N VAL A 302 -4.65 0.93 -16.29
CA VAL A 302 -5.13 1.22 -14.94
C VAL A 302 -4.50 0.26 -13.92
N LEU A 303 -4.03 0.83 -12.81
CA LEU A 303 -3.60 0.09 -11.62
C LEU A 303 -4.59 0.35 -10.49
N VAL A 304 -5.09 -0.71 -9.85
CA VAL A 304 -6.06 -0.64 -8.76
C VAL A 304 -5.51 -1.33 -7.53
N ALA A 305 -5.56 -0.66 -6.37
CA ALA A 305 -5.11 -1.21 -5.10
C ALA A 305 -5.95 -0.71 -3.93
N CYS A 306 -6.10 -1.52 -2.88
CA CYS A 306 -6.79 -1.09 -1.68
C CYS A 306 -5.89 -0.18 -0.84
N VAL A 307 -6.50 0.79 -0.16
CA VAL A 307 -5.80 1.80 0.63
C VAL A 307 -6.37 1.79 2.04
N GLY A 308 -5.63 1.14 2.95
CA GLY A 308 -5.68 1.45 4.37
C GLY A 308 -4.68 2.57 4.63
N SER A 309 -3.48 2.20 5.07
CA SER A 309 -2.34 3.13 5.14
C SER A 309 -1.58 3.29 3.81
N GLY A 310 -1.67 2.32 2.89
CA GLY A 310 -1.20 2.47 1.50
C GLY A 310 0.05 1.69 1.07
N SER A 311 0.61 0.77 1.89
CA SER A 311 1.86 0.08 1.54
C SER A 311 1.78 -0.76 0.26
N ASN A 312 0.71 -1.52 0.07
CA ASN A 312 0.51 -2.32 -1.14
C ASN A 312 0.24 -1.44 -2.38
N ALA A 313 -0.49 -0.34 -2.18
CA ALA A 313 -0.81 0.61 -3.23
C ALA A 313 0.45 1.32 -3.73
N LEU A 314 1.27 1.88 -2.83
CA LEU A 314 2.55 2.47 -3.22
C LEU A 314 3.51 1.43 -3.83
N GLY A 315 3.53 0.20 -3.31
CA GLY A 315 4.31 -0.88 -3.89
C GLY A 315 3.99 -1.13 -5.37
N LEU A 316 2.69 -1.12 -5.72
CA LEU A 316 2.24 -1.25 -7.11
C LEU A 316 2.43 0.04 -7.93
N PHE A 317 2.09 1.20 -7.36
CA PHE A 317 2.00 2.46 -8.08
C PHE A 317 3.35 3.10 -8.35
N HIS A 318 4.32 2.97 -7.43
CA HIS A 318 5.53 3.79 -7.41
C HIS A 318 6.31 3.73 -8.74
N GLU A 319 6.42 2.53 -9.31
CA GLU A 319 7.07 2.29 -10.59
C GLU A 319 6.42 3.07 -11.76
N PHE A 320 5.12 3.39 -11.66
CA PHE A 320 4.31 4.01 -12.71
C PHE A 320 3.96 5.48 -12.44
N VAL A 321 4.45 6.08 -11.34
CA VAL A 321 4.12 7.48 -11.02
C VAL A 321 4.57 8.45 -12.12
N GLY A 322 5.65 8.16 -12.85
CA GLY A 322 6.08 8.96 -14.02
C GLY A 322 5.23 8.77 -15.28
N ASP A 323 4.53 7.64 -15.41
CA ASP A 323 3.67 7.35 -16.57
C ASP A 323 2.31 8.04 -16.44
N LYS A 324 2.21 9.30 -16.88
CA LYS A 324 1.02 10.16 -16.70
C LYS A 324 -0.27 9.62 -17.33
N ASP A 325 -0.15 8.76 -18.32
CA ASP A 325 -1.23 8.05 -19.02
C ASP A 325 -1.70 6.78 -18.27
N VAL A 326 -0.95 6.30 -17.28
CA VAL A 326 -1.39 5.19 -16.41
C VAL A 326 -2.19 5.75 -15.24
N ARG A 327 -3.45 5.32 -15.14
CA ARG A 327 -4.34 5.68 -14.04
C ARG A 327 -3.96 4.90 -12.78
N LEU A 328 -3.81 5.61 -11.66
CA LEU A 328 -3.49 5.03 -10.35
C LEU A 328 -4.71 5.17 -9.44
N VAL A 329 -5.34 4.06 -9.10
CA VAL A 329 -6.65 4.01 -8.43
C VAL A 329 -6.51 3.38 -7.06
N GLY A 330 -6.59 4.20 -6.01
CA GLY A 330 -6.68 3.73 -4.63
C GLY A 330 -8.12 3.54 -4.18
N VAL A 331 -8.42 2.46 -3.47
CA VAL A 331 -9.77 2.18 -2.95
C VAL A 331 -9.76 2.07 -1.42
N GLU A 332 -10.41 3.01 -0.74
CA GLU A 332 -10.57 3.01 0.72
C GLU A 332 -11.84 2.29 1.17
N ALA A 333 -11.88 1.88 2.44
CA ALA A 333 -13.05 1.26 3.02
C ALA A 333 -14.10 2.30 3.44
N ALA A 334 -15.26 2.28 2.78
CA ALA A 334 -16.43 3.07 3.17
C ALA A 334 -17.18 2.45 4.36
N GLY A 335 -16.74 1.29 4.88
CA GLY A 335 -17.40 0.60 6.00
C GLY A 335 -18.89 0.37 5.74
N LEU A 336 -19.74 0.88 6.63
CA LEU A 336 -21.20 0.82 6.51
C LEU A 336 -21.80 1.96 5.66
N GLY A 337 -20.96 2.70 4.94
CA GLY A 337 -21.30 3.90 4.17
C GLY A 337 -20.69 5.16 4.82
N LEU A 338 -20.36 6.16 4.00
CA LEU A 338 -19.70 7.38 4.46
C LEU A 338 -20.56 8.16 5.48
N ASP A 339 -21.88 8.23 5.26
CA ASP A 339 -22.81 8.95 6.14
C ASP A 339 -23.03 8.26 7.49
N SER A 340 -22.60 7.00 7.65
CA SER A 340 -22.79 6.24 8.88
C SER A 340 -21.83 6.65 10.01
N GLY A 341 -20.76 7.38 9.68
CA GLY A 341 -19.62 7.62 10.58
C GLY A 341 -18.80 6.37 10.92
N LYS A 342 -19.14 5.21 10.34
CA LYS A 342 -18.44 3.93 10.51
C LYS A 342 -17.76 3.53 9.22
N HIS A 343 -16.60 4.14 8.94
CA HIS A 343 -15.79 3.91 7.75
C HIS A 343 -14.30 4.11 8.04
N SER A 344 -13.44 3.82 7.06
CA SER A 344 -12.00 4.12 7.07
C SER A 344 -11.57 4.91 5.83
N ALA A 345 -12.50 5.66 5.23
CA ALA A 345 -12.29 6.47 4.02
C ALA A 345 -11.56 7.81 4.30
N THR A 346 -10.31 7.71 4.74
CA THR A 346 -9.47 8.82 5.19
C THR A 346 -9.26 9.89 4.14
N LEU A 347 -8.99 9.51 2.89
CA LEU A 347 -8.79 10.42 1.78
C LEU A 347 -10.12 10.98 1.26
N ALA A 348 -11.24 10.26 1.42
CA ALA A 348 -12.53 10.76 1.00
C ALA A 348 -13.06 11.90 1.91
N VAL A 349 -12.96 11.74 3.23
CA VAL A 349 -13.62 12.65 4.20
C VAL A 349 -12.71 13.19 5.30
N GLY A 350 -11.46 12.75 5.38
CA GLY A 350 -10.52 13.17 6.41
C GLY A 350 -9.88 14.54 6.15
N ASP A 351 -9.24 15.03 7.21
CA ASP A 351 -8.56 16.32 7.24
C ASP A 351 -7.04 16.14 7.37
N ILE A 352 -6.30 17.20 7.07
CA ILE A 352 -4.84 17.20 7.24
C ILE A 352 -4.52 17.42 8.72
N GLY A 353 -3.61 16.61 9.25
CA GLY A 353 -3.05 16.80 10.58
C GLY A 353 -1.83 15.93 10.82
N VAL A 354 -1.42 15.83 12.08
CA VAL A 354 -0.23 15.09 12.49
C VAL A 354 -0.65 13.90 13.33
N TYR A 355 -0.31 12.70 12.87
CA TYR A 355 -0.60 11.47 13.60
C TYR A 355 0.51 10.45 13.38
N HIS A 356 0.83 9.70 14.44
CA HIS A 356 1.90 8.68 14.42
C HIS A 356 3.25 9.17 13.86
N GLY A 357 3.60 10.45 14.06
CA GLY A 357 4.92 10.97 13.71
C GLY A 357 5.06 11.59 12.32
N ALA A 358 3.98 11.70 11.53
CA ALA A 358 4.00 12.38 10.24
C ALA A 358 2.75 13.25 10.01
N MET A 359 2.89 14.25 9.14
CA MET A 359 1.76 15.00 8.61
C MET A 359 1.13 14.27 7.42
N SER A 360 -0.17 13.99 7.48
CA SER A 360 -0.93 13.31 6.41
C SER A 360 -2.43 13.63 6.51
N TYR A 361 -3.24 13.05 5.62
CA TYR A 361 -4.69 12.97 5.85
C TYR A 361 -4.99 11.97 6.98
N LEU A 362 -5.96 12.32 7.83
CA LEU A 362 -6.50 11.46 8.87
C LEU A 362 -7.97 11.78 9.21
N LEU A 363 -8.65 10.82 9.81
CA LEU A 363 -9.99 10.94 10.37
C LEU A 363 -9.88 11.53 11.79
N GLN A 364 -10.38 12.75 11.96
CA GLN A 364 -10.41 13.46 13.23
C GLN A 364 -11.69 14.30 13.35
N ASP A 365 -12.09 14.62 14.59
CA ASP A 365 -13.17 15.57 14.85
C ASP A 365 -12.70 17.03 14.78
N ASP A 366 -13.62 17.96 15.04
CA ASP A 366 -13.36 19.41 15.04
C ASP A 366 -12.39 19.86 16.16
N GLN A 367 -12.13 19.01 17.15
CA GLN A 367 -11.15 19.21 18.22
C GLN A 367 -9.81 18.51 17.95
N GLY A 368 -9.66 17.86 16.79
CA GLY A 368 -8.47 17.12 16.41
C GLY A 368 -8.32 15.78 17.14
N GLN A 369 -9.39 15.23 17.72
CA GLN A 369 -9.38 13.88 18.28
C GLN A 369 -9.53 12.85 17.17
N ILE A 370 -8.69 11.82 17.22
CA ILE A 370 -8.68 10.73 16.24
C ILE A 370 -9.96 9.92 16.32
N LEU A 371 -10.68 9.82 15.20
CA LEU A 371 -11.88 9.01 15.10
C LEU A 371 -11.53 7.52 15.00
N ILE A 372 -12.45 6.66 15.46
CA ILE A 372 -12.28 5.20 15.40
C ILE A 372 -12.66 4.73 13.98
N PRO A 373 -11.72 4.16 13.21
CA PRO A 373 -12.00 3.67 11.87
C PRO A 373 -12.83 2.38 11.91
N HIS A 374 -13.55 2.09 10.82
CA HIS A 374 -14.30 0.85 10.67
C HIS A 374 -14.24 0.28 9.24
N SER A 375 -14.13 -1.05 9.13
CA SER A 375 -14.09 -1.80 7.87
C SER A 375 -14.18 -3.30 8.15
N VAL A 376 -14.89 -4.05 7.29
CA VAL A 376 -14.86 -5.52 7.32
C VAL A 376 -13.47 -6.08 7.02
N GLY A 377 -12.68 -5.38 6.20
CA GLY A 377 -11.26 -5.66 6.02
C GLY A 377 -10.46 -5.01 7.13
N VAL A 378 -10.14 -5.74 8.20
CA VAL A 378 -9.45 -5.24 9.41
C VAL A 378 -8.12 -4.54 9.07
N GLY A 379 -7.41 -4.97 8.03
CA GLY A 379 -6.17 -4.32 7.58
C GLY A 379 -6.36 -2.92 6.99
N LEU A 380 -7.60 -2.51 6.72
CA LEU A 380 -7.98 -1.15 6.30
C LEU A 380 -8.50 -0.29 7.46
N GLU A 381 -8.74 -0.85 8.66
CA GLU A 381 -9.19 -0.12 9.86
C GLU A 381 -8.06 0.73 10.46
N TYR A 382 -7.65 1.80 9.75
CA TYR A 382 -6.66 2.76 10.20
C TYR A 382 -7.15 4.18 9.91
N PRO A 383 -7.06 5.13 10.87
CA PRO A 383 -7.65 6.45 10.70
C PRO A 383 -6.75 7.41 9.93
N GLY A 384 -5.59 6.99 9.44
CA GLY A 384 -4.65 7.82 8.71
C GLY A 384 -4.25 7.20 7.38
N VAL A 385 -3.38 7.87 6.65
CA VAL A 385 -2.78 7.32 5.43
C VAL A 385 -1.34 7.77 5.27
N GLY A 386 -0.56 7.09 4.43
CA GLY A 386 0.82 7.45 4.17
C GLY A 386 0.97 8.86 3.59
N PRO A 387 2.08 9.57 3.89
CA PRO A 387 2.29 10.91 3.40
C PRO A 387 2.47 10.98 1.88
N GLU A 388 3.11 9.98 1.25
CA GLU A 388 3.22 9.90 -0.22
C GLU A 388 1.84 9.66 -0.87
N ILE A 389 0.97 8.86 -0.26
CA ILE A 389 -0.42 8.71 -0.73
C ILE A 389 -1.20 10.03 -0.62
N SER A 390 -1.04 10.74 0.50
CA SER A 390 -1.64 12.08 0.71
C SER A 390 -1.17 13.07 -0.36
N PHE A 391 0.11 13.02 -0.70
CA PHE A 391 0.70 13.83 -1.76
C PHE A 391 0.13 13.46 -3.13
N LEU A 392 0.04 12.17 -3.48
CA LEU A 392 -0.53 11.72 -4.75
C LEU A 392 -2.00 12.15 -4.92
N LYS A 393 -2.78 12.21 -3.83
CA LYS A 393 -4.14 12.80 -3.82
C LYS A 393 -4.07 14.29 -4.10
N GLU A 394 -3.27 15.03 -3.34
CA GLU A 394 -3.20 16.50 -3.43
C GLU A 394 -2.75 16.98 -4.81
N THR A 395 -1.83 16.26 -5.46
CA THR A 395 -1.37 16.60 -6.81
C THR A 395 -2.29 16.08 -7.91
N GLY A 396 -3.32 15.30 -7.57
CA GLY A 396 -4.21 14.63 -8.54
C GLY A 396 -3.49 13.57 -9.38
N ARG A 397 -2.36 13.04 -8.92
CA ARG A 397 -1.62 12.00 -9.65
C ARG A 397 -2.28 10.63 -9.51
N ALA A 398 -2.86 10.36 -8.34
CA ALA A 398 -3.70 9.19 -8.11
C ALA A 398 -5.13 9.63 -7.79
N GLU A 399 -6.10 8.82 -8.21
CA GLU A 399 -7.51 8.97 -7.87
C GLU A 399 -7.88 8.00 -6.75
N PHE A 400 -8.75 8.45 -5.84
CA PHE A 400 -9.14 7.69 -4.66
C PHE A 400 -10.65 7.56 -4.61
N HIS A 401 -11.09 6.32 -4.49
CA HIS A 401 -12.49 5.94 -4.42
C HIS A 401 -12.75 5.08 -3.18
N THR A 402 -14.00 4.69 -2.99
CA THR A 402 -14.39 3.93 -1.81
C THR A 402 -15.25 2.72 -2.17
N ALA A 403 -15.12 1.65 -1.38
CA ALA A 403 -15.99 0.48 -1.41
C ALA A 403 -16.53 0.19 0.00
N THR A 404 -17.82 -0.09 0.09
CA THR A 404 -18.47 -0.50 1.34
C THR A 404 -18.13 -1.94 1.70
N ASP A 405 -18.37 -2.30 2.97
CA ASP A 405 -18.24 -3.67 3.46
C ASP A 405 -19.01 -4.66 2.59
N GLN A 406 -20.22 -4.29 2.17
CA GLN A 406 -21.09 -5.14 1.38
C GLN A 406 -20.53 -5.36 -0.03
N GLU A 407 -20.06 -4.30 -0.68
CA GLU A 407 -19.42 -4.38 -2.00
C GLU A 407 -18.13 -5.23 -1.94
N ALA A 408 -17.30 -5.05 -0.90
CA ALA A 408 -16.08 -5.84 -0.71
C ALA A 408 -16.38 -7.33 -0.50
N VAL A 409 -17.37 -7.67 0.33
CA VAL A 409 -17.81 -9.06 0.52
C VAL A 409 -18.31 -9.67 -0.79
N GLN A 410 -19.11 -8.94 -1.56
CA GLN A 410 -19.62 -9.42 -2.84
C GLN A 410 -18.49 -9.68 -3.84
N ALA A 411 -17.50 -8.77 -3.92
CA ALA A 411 -16.32 -8.95 -4.76
C ALA A 411 -15.46 -10.15 -4.33
N CYS A 412 -15.32 -10.40 -3.02
CA CYS A 412 -14.65 -11.59 -2.50
C CYS A 412 -15.33 -12.86 -3.00
N MET A 413 -16.66 -12.93 -2.88
CA MET A 413 -17.45 -14.09 -3.33
C MET A 413 -17.38 -14.27 -4.85
N LEU A 414 -17.45 -13.16 -5.60
CA LEU A 414 -17.39 -13.17 -7.05
C LEU A 414 -16.07 -13.74 -7.54
N LEU A 415 -14.94 -13.22 -7.05
CA LEU A 415 -13.61 -13.71 -7.44
C LEU A 415 -13.43 -15.19 -7.03
N SER A 416 -13.89 -15.56 -5.84
CA SER A 416 -13.82 -16.95 -5.36
C SER A 416 -14.57 -17.92 -6.28
N ARG A 417 -15.76 -17.52 -6.76
CA ARG A 417 -16.61 -18.38 -7.62
C ARG A 417 -16.15 -18.39 -9.07
N LEU A 418 -15.60 -17.29 -9.56
CA LEU A 418 -15.18 -17.18 -10.95
C LEU A 418 -13.78 -17.75 -11.17
N GLU A 419 -12.83 -17.43 -10.29
CA GLU A 419 -11.40 -17.75 -10.49
C GLU A 419 -10.85 -18.76 -9.48
N GLY A 420 -11.64 -19.19 -8.49
CA GLY A 420 -11.15 -20.10 -7.45
C GLY A 420 -10.10 -19.47 -6.53
N ILE A 421 -10.05 -18.13 -6.46
CA ILE A 421 -9.14 -17.37 -5.63
C ILE A 421 -9.94 -16.73 -4.51
N ILE A 422 -9.60 -17.03 -3.26
CA ILE A 422 -10.20 -16.38 -2.08
C ILE A 422 -9.32 -15.19 -1.70
N PRO A 423 -9.65 -13.95 -2.13
CA PRO A 423 -8.85 -12.78 -1.78
C PRO A 423 -9.06 -12.41 -0.31
N ALA A 424 -8.07 -11.75 0.28
CA ALA A 424 -8.28 -11.06 1.56
C ALA A 424 -9.35 -9.98 1.40
N LEU A 425 -10.14 -9.74 2.44
CA LEU A 425 -11.20 -8.72 2.39
C LEU A 425 -10.65 -7.32 2.12
N GLU A 426 -9.39 -7.05 2.48
CA GLU A 426 -8.68 -5.83 2.07
C GLU A 426 -8.53 -5.75 0.55
N ALA A 427 -8.05 -6.81 -0.11
CA ALA A 427 -7.93 -6.86 -1.57
C ALA A 427 -9.30 -6.83 -2.26
N SER A 428 -10.33 -7.38 -1.62
CA SER A 428 -11.70 -7.35 -2.13
C SER A 428 -12.26 -5.94 -2.28
N HIS A 429 -11.80 -4.95 -1.49
CA HIS A 429 -12.19 -3.55 -1.70
C HIS A 429 -11.69 -3.02 -3.05
N ALA A 430 -10.46 -3.36 -3.45
CA ALA A 430 -9.92 -2.99 -4.76
C ALA A 430 -10.73 -3.63 -5.89
N LEU A 431 -11.08 -4.92 -5.73
CA LEU A 431 -11.89 -5.67 -6.69
C LEU A 431 -13.32 -5.14 -6.79
N ALA A 432 -13.92 -4.71 -5.68
CA ALA A 432 -15.27 -4.16 -5.64
C ALA A 432 -15.42 -2.88 -6.47
N PHE A 433 -14.35 -2.11 -6.61
CA PHE A 433 -14.40 -0.90 -7.44
C PHE A 433 -14.50 -1.20 -8.94
N LEU A 434 -14.23 -2.44 -9.38
CA LEU A 434 -14.35 -2.82 -10.80
C LEU A 434 -15.76 -2.61 -11.35
N ASP A 435 -16.81 -2.81 -10.55
CA ASP A 435 -18.21 -2.53 -10.93
C ASP A 435 -18.41 -1.08 -11.39
N LYS A 436 -17.67 -0.14 -10.79
CA LYS A 436 -17.74 1.30 -11.10
C LYS A 436 -16.72 1.70 -12.17
N LEU A 437 -15.55 1.05 -12.17
CA LEU A 437 -14.45 1.37 -13.07
C LEU A 437 -14.67 0.85 -14.49
N VAL A 438 -15.05 -0.42 -14.65
CA VAL A 438 -15.11 -1.08 -15.96
C VAL A 438 -16.03 -0.35 -16.96
N PRO A 439 -17.23 0.14 -16.59
CA PRO A 439 -18.07 0.91 -17.51
C PRO A 439 -17.44 2.20 -18.05
N THR A 440 -16.33 2.68 -17.45
CA THR A 440 -15.61 3.89 -17.87
C THR A 440 -14.45 3.62 -18.82
N LEU A 441 -14.16 2.35 -19.13
CA LEU A 441 -12.98 1.94 -19.88
C LEU A 441 -13.35 1.50 -21.31
N CYS A 442 -12.43 1.75 -22.24
CA CYS A 442 -12.53 1.26 -23.61
C CYS A 442 -12.28 -0.26 -23.68
N ASP A 443 -12.74 -0.87 -24.77
CA ASP A 443 -12.40 -2.26 -25.07
C ASP A 443 -10.88 -2.46 -25.17
N GLY A 444 -10.40 -3.59 -24.65
CA GLY A 444 -8.98 -3.96 -24.67
C GLY A 444 -8.10 -3.26 -23.64
N ALA A 445 -8.63 -2.33 -22.83
CA ALA A 445 -7.88 -1.68 -21.76
C ALA A 445 -7.35 -2.71 -20.74
N LYS A 446 -6.09 -2.58 -20.32
CA LYS A 446 -5.40 -3.49 -19.39
C LYS A 446 -5.52 -2.96 -17.97
N VAL A 447 -6.32 -3.63 -17.15
CA VAL A 447 -6.53 -3.29 -15.73
C VAL A 447 -5.75 -4.28 -14.87
N VAL A 448 -4.87 -3.78 -14.01
CA VAL A 448 -4.16 -4.61 -13.03
C VAL A 448 -4.67 -4.28 -11.63
N VAL A 449 -5.20 -5.28 -10.94
CA VAL A 449 -5.64 -5.18 -9.55
C VAL A 449 -4.63 -5.86 -8.64
N ASN A 450 -4.20 -5.19 -7.57
CA ASN A 450 -3.33 -5.79 -6.56
C ASN A 450 -4.12 -6.75 -5.66
N CYS A 451 -3.92 -8.06 -5.83
CA CYS A 451 -4.44 -9.06 -4.90
C CYS A 451 -3.50 -9.14 -3.69
N SER A 452 -3.60 -8.13 -2.81
CA SER A 452 -2.60 -7.82 -1.78
C SER A 452 -2.38 -8.89 -0.70
N GLY A 453 -3.27 -9.88 -0.61
CA GLY A 453 -3.21 -10.99 0.33
C GLY A 453 -4.33 -12.02 0.11
N ARG A 454 -4.17 -13.20 0.70
CA ARG A 454 -5.16 -14.30 0.67
C ARG A 454 -6.19 -14.22 1.81
N GLY A 455 -7.40 -14.71 1.56
CA GLY A 455 -8.55 -14.57 2.45
C GLY A 455 -8.76 -15.71 3.45
N ASP A 456 -7.81 -16.64 3.63
CA ASP A 456 -7.95 -17.72 4.62
C ASP A 456 -8.24 -17.18 6.03
N LYS A 457 -7.65 -16.03 6.38
CA LYS A 457 -7.89 -15.35 7.67
C LYS A 457 -9.31 -14.80 7.83
N ASP A 458 -10.01 -14.59 6.72
CA ASP A 458 -11.31 -13.90 6.68
C ASP A 458 -12.50 -14.87 6.62
N LEU A 459 -12.25 -16.18 6.49
CA LEU A 459 -13.30 -17.20 6.39
C LEU A 459 -14.27 -17.18 7.58
N GLU A 460 -13.75 -17.02 8.80
CA GLU A 460 -14.60 -16.95 9.99
C GLU A 460 -15.48 -15.70 9.99
N THR A 461 -14.96 -14.56 9.53
CA THR A 461 -15.73 -13.33 9.36
C THR A 461 -16.85 -13.53 8.32
N LEU A 462 -16.59 -14.25 7.23
CA LEU A 462 -17.60 -14.57 6.22
C LEU A 462 -18.68 -15.52 6.76
N ILE A 463 -18.33 -16.50 7.60
CA ILE A 463 -19.28 -17.39 8.27
C ILE A 463 -20.17 -16.60 9.25
N GLN A 464 -19.57 -15.77 10.10
CA GLN A 464 -20.30 -14.98 11.10
C GLN A 464 -21.32 -14.02 10.46
N ARG A 465 -21.05 -13.53 9.26
CA ARG A 465 -21.98 -12.70 8.48
C ARG A 465 -23.05 -13.49 7.73
N GLY A 466 -23.12 -14.82 7.89
CA GLY A 466 -24.12 -15.68 7.28
C GLY A 466 -23.93 -15.89 5.77
N ILE A 467 -22.75 -15.55 5.23
CA ILE A 467 -22.43 -15.68 3.80
C ILE A 467 -22.06 -17.12 3.46
N LEU A 468 -21.34 -17.77 4.39
CA LEU A 468 -21.03 -19.19 4.34
C LEU A 468 -21.84 -19.91 5.42
N PRO A 469 -22.33 -21.14 5.16
CA PRO A 469 -22.98 -21.93 6.19
C PRO A 469 -21.99 -22.20 7.33
N SER A 470 -22.45 -22.10 8.58
CA SER A 470 -21.66 -22.57 9.73
C SER A 470 -21.41 -24.08 9.56
N SER A 471 -20.18 -24.53 9.78
CA SER A 471 -19.89 -25.96 9.91
C SER A 471 -20.72 -26.49 11.07
N LYS A 472 -21.80 -27.20 10.74
CA LYS A 472 -22.66 -27.90 11.70
C LYS A 472 -21.90 -29.00 12.42
#